data_AF-A0A7Y3MAV6-F1
#
_entry.id   AF-A0A7Y3MAV6-F1
#
_cell.length_a   1.000
_cell.length_b   1.000
_cell.length_c   1.000
_cell.angle_alpha   90.00
_cell.angle_beta   90.00
_cell.angle_gamma   90.00
#
_symmetry.space_group_name_H-M   'P 1'
#
loop_
_entity.id
_entity.type
_entity.pdbx_description
1 polymer ?
#
loop_
_entity_poly.entity_id
_entity_poly.type
_entity_poly.pdbx_seq_one_letter_code
_entity_poly.pdbx_strand_id
1 'polypeptide(L)' 'RVYFAMGEKATAKEFLDIAIQLDNNQPDAHYYLGKYYDDKNETQSAYDHFLQAEKLGCKEHGLEFYLANLDSDLKNKS' A
#
# COMPACT_ATOMS: atom_id res chain seq x y z
N ARG A 1 -3.69 -20.22 15.98
CA ARG A 1 -4.61 -19.22 15.37
C ARG A 1 -3.89 -18.30 14.36
N VAL A 2 -2.71 -18.66 13.84
CA VAL A 2 -1.91 -17.78 12.94
C VAL A 2 -2.26 -17.95 11.45
N TYR A 3 -2.99 -19.01 11.08
CA TYR A 3 -3.32 -19.32 9.68
C TYR A 3 -4.35 -18.39 9.03
N PHE A 4 -5.29 -17.82 9.80
CA PHE A 4 -6.37 -16.99 9.24
C PHE A 4 -5.84 -15.66 8.67
N ALA A 5 -4.99 -14.94 9.42
CA ALA A 5 -4.46 -13.65 8.99
C ALA A 5 -3.50 -13.76 7.78
N MET A 6 -2.78 -14.89 7.64
CA MET A 6 -1.85 -15.07 6.51
C MET A 6 -2.58 -15.40 5.19
N GLY A 7 -3.66 -16.18 5.25
CA GLY A 7 -4.51 -16.45 4.08
C GLY A 7 -5.26 -15.21 3.62
N GLU A 8 -5.84 -14.45 4.56
CA GLU A 8 -6.60 -13.23 4.28
C GLU A 8 -5.74 -12.13 3.65
N LYS A 9 -4.48 -11.98 4.09
CA LYS A 9 -3.54 -11.00 3.51
C LYS A 9 -3.13 -11.36 2.07
N ALA A 10 -2.91 -12.65 1.77
CA ALA A 10 -2.59 -13.08 0.42
C ALA A 10 -3.78 -12.83 -0.52
N THR A 11 -5.00 -13.15 -0.07
CA THR A 11 -6.21 -12.85 -0.84
C THR A 11 -6.43 -11.36 -1.02
N ALA A 12 -6.13 -10.54 -0.01
CA ALA A 12 -6.31 -9.09 -0.12
C ALA A 12 -5.45 -8.50 -1.24
N LYS A 13 -4.19 -8.91 -1.36
CA LYS A 13 -3.34 -8.48 -2.48
C LYS A 13 -3.94 -8.89 -3.83
N GLU A 14 -4.36 -10.13 -3.99
CA GLU A 14 -4.95 -10.62 -5.25
C GLU A 14 -6.20 -9.83 -5.64
N PHE A 15 -7.08 -9.52 -4.68
CA PHE A 15 -8.26 -8.69 -4.92
C PHE A 15 -7.90 -7.26 -5.33
N LEU A 16 -6.88 -6.67 -4.71
CA LEU A 16 -6.41 -5.32 -5.03
C LEU A 16 -5.74 -5.27 -6.42
N ASP A 17 -4.96 -6.29 -6.77
CA ASP A 17 -4.34 -6.42 -8.10
C ASP A 17 -5.41 -6.56 -9.19
N ILE A 18 -6.46 -7.36 -8.96
CA ILE A 18 -7.61 -7.46 -9.87
C ILE A 18 -8.34 -6.11 -9.96
N ALA A 19 -8.54 -5.41 -8.83
CA ALA A 19 -9.18 -4.11 -8.83
C ALA A 19 -8.44 -3.11 -9.73
N ILE A 20 -7.10 -3.06 -9.65
CA ILE A 20 -6.26 -2.20 -10.49
C ILE A 20 -6.29 -2.63 -11.96
N GLN A 21 -6.39 -3.93 -12.25
CA GLN A 21 -6.53 -4.44 -13.62
C GLN A 21 -7.87 -4.06 -14.25
N LEU A 22 -8.95 -4.07 -13.46
CA LEU A 22 -10.30 -3.73 -13.92
C LEU A 22 -10.49 -2.21 -14.04
N ASP A 23 -9.97 -1.46 -13.09
CA ASP A 23 -9.97 0.00 -13.08
C ASP A 23 -8.66 0.52 -12.49
N ASN A 24 -7.83 1.08 -13.35
CA ASN A 24 -6.53 1.61 -12.98
C ASN A 24 -6.61 2.93 -12.19
N ASN A 25 -7.80 3.49 -12.01
CA ASN A 25 -8.04 4.77 -11.34
C ASN A 25 -8.67 4.57 -9.95
N GLN A 26 -8.26 3.51 -9.23
CA GLN A 26 -8.76 3.17 -7.91
C GLN A 26 -7.75 3.57 -6.83
N PRO A 27 -7.83 4.81 -6.28
CA PRO A 27 -6.89 5.29 -5.27
C PRO A 27 -6.81 4.39 -4.03
N ASP A 28 -7.95 3.84 -3.60
CA ASP A 28 -8.04 3.00 -2.41
C ASP A 28 -7.30 1.67 -2.60
N ALA A 29 -7.28 1.13 -3.83
CA ALA A 29 -6.57 -0.11 -4.13
C ALA A 29 -5.05 0.08 -3.93
N HIS A 30 -4.54 1.21 -4.40
CA HIS A 30 -3.16 1.61 -4.18
C HIS A 30 -2.86 1.87 -2.70
N TYR A 31 -3.77 2.49 -1.94
CA TYR A 31 -3.58 2.70 -0.51
C TYR A 31 -3.45 1.38 0.26
N TYR A 32 -4.34 0.41 0.02
CA TYR A 32 -4.29 -0.88 0.72
C TYR A 32 -3.10 -1.75 0.27
N LEU A 33 -2.64 -1.64 -0.99
CA LEU A 33 -1.39 -2.26 -1.40
C LEU A 33 -0.18 -1.63 -0.69
N GLY A 34 -0.17 -0.30 -0.52
CA GLY A 34 0.83 0.39 0.28
C GLY A 34 0.93 -0.19 1.69
N LYS A 35 -0.22 -0.35 2.37
CA LYS A 35 -0.29 -0.98 3.70
C LYS A 35 0.15 -2.44 3.70
N TYR A 36 -0.21 -3.19 2.65
CA TYR A 36 0.22 -4.59 2.52
C TYR A 36 1.75 -4.70 2.47
N TYR A 37 2.41 -3.85 1.69
CA TYR A 37 3.87 -3.86 1.56
C TYR A 37 4.58 -3.27 2.79
N ASP A 38 3.96 -2.28 3.45
CA ASP A 38 4.44 -1.74 4.74
C ASP A 38 4.46 -2.85 5.81
N ASP A 39 3.38 -3.63 5.92
CA ASP A 39 3.29 -4.81 6.79
C ASP A 39 4.36 -5.89 6.48
N LYS A 40 4.93 -5.88 5.27
CA LYS A 40 6.01 -6.78 4.83
C LYS A 40 7.40 -6.18 4.99
N ASN A 41 7.51 -4.95 5.50
CA ASN A 41 8.73 -4.16 5.56
C ASN A 41 9.36 -3.89 4.19
N GLU A 42 8.57 -3.97 3.12
CA GLU A 42 8.98 -3.63 1.75
C GLU A 42 8.81 -2.12 1.53
N THR A 43 9.66 -1.33 2.20
CA THR A 43 9.54 0.14 2.29
C THR A 43 9.35 0.83 0.93
N GLN A 44 10.13 0.44 -0.09
CA GLN A 44 10.04 1.06 -1.43
C GLN A 44 8.69 0.74 -2.10
N SER A 45 8.27 -0.53 -2.10
CA SER A 45 6.99 -0.94 -2.66
C SER A 45 5.82 -0.24 -1.97
N ALA A 46 5.88 -0.14 -0.63
CA ALA A 46 4.88 0.57 0.15
C ALA A 46 4.78 2.05 -0.26
N TYR A 47 5.93 2.73 -0.34
CA TYR A 47 6.01 4.13 -0.74
C TYR A 47 5.44 4.37 -2.14
N ASP A 48 5.82 3.54 -3.12
CA ASP A 48 5.37 3.68 -4.51
C ASP A 48 3.85 3.54 -4.62
N HIS A 49 3.25 2.57 -3.91
CA HIS A 49 1.80 2.38 -3.89
C HIS A 49 1.08 3.54 -3.18
N PHE A 50 1.56 4.02 -2.04
CA PHE A 50 0.99 5.20 -1.40
C PHE A 50 1.10 6.45 -2.27
N LEU A 51 2.20 6.63 -2.99
CA LEU A 51 2.39 7.75 -3.90
C LEU A 51 1.40 7.70 -5.08
N GLN A 52 1.10 6.52 -5.59
CA GLN A 52 0.05 6.37 -6.61
C GLN A 52 -1.33 6.66 -6.03
N ALA A 53 -1.62 6.22 -4.80
CA ALA A 53 -2.88 6.55 -4.13
C ALA A 53 -3.08 8.07 -4.02
N GLU A 54 -2.03 8.80 -3.62
CA GLU A 54 -2.04 10.26 -3.55
C GLU A 54 -2.30 10.91 -4.92
N LYS A 55 -1.57 10.46 -5.96
CA LYS A 55 -1.74 10.97 -7.34
C LYS A 55 -3.15 10.77 -7.90
N LEU A 56 -3.81 9.67 -7.53
CA LEU A 56 -5.18 9.35 -7.91
C LEU A 56 -6.23 10.05 -7.03
N GLY A 57 -5.81 10.83 -6.03
CA GLY A 57 -6.70 11.62 -5.18
C GLY A 57 -7.31 10.84 -4.02
N CYS A 58 -6.60 9.83 -3.49
CA CYS A 58 -7.00 9.10 -2.30
C CYS A 58 -7.24 10.06 -1.13
N LYS A 59 -8.35 9.85 -0.41
CA LYS A 59 -8.75 10.66 0.76
C LYS A 59 -8.68 9.87 2.07
N GLU A 60 -8.03 8.71 2.03
CA GLU A 60 -7.82 7.88 3.22
C GLU A 60 -6.97 8.63 4.24
N HIS A 61 -7.45 8.65 5.47
CA HIS A 61 -6.76 9.36 6.54
C HIS A 61 -5.45 8.66 6.87
N GLY A 62 -4.40 9.44 7.04
CA GLY A 62 -3.07 8.93 7.40
C GLY A 62 -2.17 8.60 6.21
N LEU A 63 -2.64 8.73 4.96
CA LEU A 63 -1.79 8.56 3.76
C LEU A 63 -0.53 9.44 3.82
N GLU A 64 -0.69 10.73 4.14
CA GLU A 64 0.43 11.67 4.30
C GLU A 64 1.42 11.23 5.39
N PHE A 65 0.92 10.64 6.48
CA PHE A 65 1.76 10.12 7.57
C PHE A 65 2.58 8.91 7.12
N TYR A 66 1.97 7.98 6.38
CA TYR A 66 2.69 6.85 5.80
C TYR A 66 3.77 7.32 4.82
N LEU A 67 3.45 8.24 3.91
CA LEU A 67 4.41 8.79 2.97
C LEU A 67 5.59 9.48 3.65
N ALA A 68 5.33 10.31 4.67
CA ALA A 68 6.37 11.02 5.40
C ALA A 68 7.31 10.06 6.14
N ASN A 69 6.77 9.04 6.80
CA ASN A 69 7.58 8.06 7.52
C ASN A 69 8.43 7.22 6.57
N LEU A 70 7.82 6.70 5.49
CA LEU A 70 8.51 5.86 4.53
C LEU A 70 9.58 6.65 3.75
N ASP A 71 9.32 7.91 3.40
CA ASP A 71 10.30 8.80 2.77
C ASP A 71 11.51 9.05 3.69
N SER A 72 11.26 9.28 4.98
CA SER A 72 12.33 9.38 5.98
C SER A 72 13.14 8.09 6.06
N ASP A 73 12.49 6.94 6.12
CA ASP A 73 13.15 5.63 6.19
C ASP A 73 14.01 5.32 4.96
N LEU A 74 13.53 5.67 3.76
CA LEU A 74 14.29 5.51 2.51
C LEU A 74 15.54 6.40 2.48
N LYS A 75 15.41 7.65 2.94
CA LYS A 75 16.55 8.60 3.03
C LYS A 75 17.59 8.17 4.04
N ASN A 76 17.19 7.56 5.16
CA ASN A 76 18.11 7.10 6.21
C ASN A 76 18.85 5.80 5.83
N LYS A 77 18.36 5.06 4.84
CA LYS A 77 18.98 3.81 4.34
C LYS A 77 19.92 4.03 3.14
N SER A 78 20.02 5.26 2.64
CA SER A 78 20.84 5.67 1.50
C SER A 78 22.21 6.17 1.95
#